data_AF-A0A7W0DSS1-F1
#
_entry.id   AF-A0A7W0DSS1-F1
#
_cell.length_a   1.000
_cell.length_b   1.000
_cell.length_c   1.000
_cell.angle_alpha   90.00
_cell.angle_beta   90.00
_cell.angle_gamma   90.00
#
_symmetry.space_group_name_H-M   'P 1'
#
loop_
_entity.id
_entity.type
_entity.pdbx_description
1 polymer ?
#
loop_
_entity_poly.entity_id
_entity_poly.type
_entity_poly.pdbx_seq_one_letter_code
_entity_poly.pdbx_strand_id
1 'polypeptide(L)'
;MGDGASVLVEDLHKSFGTGDGLITAVDGISLDIPAGHSVALAGASGSGKSTLLHLIGAIERADAGRVLVDGQDVTALGRRTAAP
;
A
#
# COMPACT_ATOMS: atom_id res chain seq x y z
N MET A 1 11.74 -23.46 -0.02
CA MET A 1 10.78 -22.77 -0.92
C MET A 1 9.65 -22.29 -0.03
N GLY A 2 9.52 -20.98 0.17
CA GLY A 2 8.56 -20.39 1.09
C GLY A 2 9.24 -19.39 2.02
N ASP A 3 9.65 -18.25 1.46
CA ASP A 3 10.25 -17.15 2.23
C ASP A 3 9.65 -15.80 1.78
N GLY A 4 8.39 -15.83 1.35
CA GLY A 4 7.63 -14.64 0.97
C GLY A 4 6.63 -14.30 2.06
N ALA A 5 6.59 -13.04 2.48
CA ALA A 5 5.63 -12.54 3.47
C ALA A 5 4.19 -12.59 2.91
N SER A 6 3.24 -12.84 3.80
CA SER A 6 1.82 -12.62 3.55
C SER A 6 1.47 -11.13 3.62
N VAL A 7 0.53 -10.69 2.79
CA VAL A 7 0.06 -9.29 2.74
C VAL A 7 -1.46 -9.27 2.72
N LEU A 8 -2.07 -8.63 3.71
CA LEU A 8 -3.50 -8.35 3.77
C LEU A 8 -3.71 -6.85 3.70
N VAL A 9 -4.58 -6.40 2.81
CA VAL A 9 -5.02 -5.01 2.70
C VAL A 9 -6.53 -4.97 2.82
N GLU A 10 -7.04 -4.08 3.65
CA GLU A 10 -8.46 -3.94 3.94
C GLU A 10 -8.89 -2.48 3.72
N ASP A 11 -9.81 -2.29 2.77
CA ASP A 11 -10.45 -1.00 2.45
C ASP A 11 -9.47 0.18 2.43
N LEU A 12 -8.37 0.04 1.69
CA LEU A 12 -7.27 0.99 1.70
C LEU A 12 -7.59 2.21 0.84
N HIS A 13 -7.42 3.40 1.41
CA HIS A 13 -7.64 4.68 0.74
C HIS A 13 -6.40 5.56 0.79
N LYS A 14 -6.13 6.25 -0.33
CA LYS A 14 -5.11 7.28 -0.39
C LYS A 14 -5.46 8.34 -1.42
N SER A 15 -5.37 9.59 -0.99
CA SER A 15 -5.51 10.78 -1.80
C SER A 15 -4.32 11.72 -1.59
N PHE A 16 -4.08 12.57 -2.59
CA PHE A 16 -3.06 13.62 -2.53
C PHE A 16 -3.68 14.97 -2.80
N GLY A 17 -3.39 15.94 -1.95
CA GLY A 17 -3.74 17.33 -2.20
C GLY A 17 -2.87 17.89 -3.32
N THR A 18 -3.50 18.45 -4.34
CA THR A 18 -2.87 19.25 -5.39
C THR A 18 -3.39 20.68 -5.30
N GLY A 19 -2.70 21.63 -5.94
CA GLY A 19 -3.13 23.03 -5.95
C GLY A 19 -4.57 23.24 -6.45
N ASP A 20 -5.07 22.31 -7.28
CA ASP A 20 -6.38 22.37 -7.92
C ASP A 20 -7.43 21.46 -7.25
N GLY A 21 -7.09 20.73 -6.18
CA GLY A 21 -8.04 19.86 -5.48
C GLY A 21 -7.43 18.61 -4.87
N LEU A 22 -8.24 17.56 -4.71
CA LEU A 22 -7.83 16.28 -4.16
C LEU A 22 -7.80 15.23 -5.28
N ILE A 23 -6.68 14.52 -5.43
CA ILE A 23 -6.56 13.39 -6.37
C ILE A 23 -6.57 12.09 -5.58
N THR A 24 -7.60 11.27 -5.80
CA THR A 24 -7.68 9.92 -5.24
C THR A 24 -6.76 8.98 -6.03
N ALA A 25 -5.76 8.43 -5.37
CA ALA A 25 -4.81 7.49 -5.95
C ALA A 25 -5.14 6.03 -5.62
N VAL A 26 -5.74 5.76 -4.46
CA VAL A 26 -6.22 4.45 -4.05
C VAL A 26 -7.60 4.65 -3.43
N ASP A 27 -8.59 3.88 -3.89
CA ASP A 27 -10.01 4.04 -3.54
C ASP A 27 -10.58 2.69 -3.09
N GLY A 28 -10.54 2.44 -1.78
CA GLY A 28 -11.15 1.26 -1.14
C GLY A 28 -10.61 -0.09 -1.60
N ILE A 29 -9.29 -0.20 -1.81
CA ILE A 29 -8.71 -1.47 -2.30
C ILE A 29 -8.59 -2.48 -1.15
N SER A 30 -9.06 -3.71 -1.40
CA SER A 30 -8.83 -4.86 -0.51
C SER A 30 -8.17 -6.00 -1.28
N LEU A 31 -7.14 -6.62 -0.70
CA LEU A 31 -6.42 -7.75 -1.29
C LEU A 31 -5.85 -8.67 -0.20
N ASP A 32 -5.80 -9.97 -0.50
CA ASP A 32 -5.18 -10.98 0.35
C ASP A 32 -4.17 -11.75 -0.50
N ILE A 33 -2.89 -11.63 -0.16
CA ILE A 33 -1.77 -12.34 -0.78
C ILE A 33 -1.19 -13.29 0.26
N PRO A 34 -1.39 -14.61 0.10
CA PRO A 34 -0.79 -15.58 1.00
C PRO A 34 0.73 -15.62 0.87
N ALA A 35 1.40 -16.03 1.94
CA ALA A 35 2.84 -16.21 1.96
C ALA A 35 3.34 -17.09 0.78
N GLY A 36 4.53 -16.76 0.27
CA GLY A 36 5.16 -17.48 -0.85
C GLY A 36 4.51 -17.28 -2.23
N HIS A 37 3.54 -16.36 -2.36
CA HIS A 37 2.93 -16.01 -3.66
C HIS A 37 3.58 -14.77 -4.26
N SER A 38 3.79 -14.79 -5.57
CA SER A 38 4.22 -13.63 -6.35
C SER A 38 3.05 -13.12 -7.17
N VAL A 39 2.70 -11.84 -7.01
CA VAL A 39 1.61 -11.18 -7.72
C VAL A 39 2.16 -10.01 -8.54
N ALA A 40 1.65 -9.82 -9.75
CA ALA A 40 1.98 -8.68 -10.60
C ALA A 40 0.81 -7.69 -10.62
N LEU A 41 1.11 -6.41 -10.39
CA LEU A 41 0.13 -5.33 -10.48
C LEU A 41 0.24 -4.63 -11.85
N ALA A 42 -0.79 -4.76 -12.68
CA ALA A 42 -0.84 -4.19 -14.02
C ALA A 42 -1.94 -3.12 -14.15
N GLY A 43 -1.74 -2.14 -15.05
CA GLY A 43 -2.68 -1.04 -15.28
C GLY A 43 -2.03 0.17 -15.94
N ALA A 44 -2.83 1.09 -16.47
CA ALA A 44 -2.36 2.29 -17.18
C ALA A 44 -1.48 3.21 -16.30
N SER A 45 -0.62 4.02 -16.92
CA SER A 45 0.14 5.04 -16.17
C SER A 45 -0.82 5.96 -15.40
N GLY A 46 -0.48 6.30 -14.15
CA GLY A 46 -1.32 7.14 -13.29
C GLY A 46 -2.45 6.41 -12.54
N SER A 47 -2.69 5.12 -12.77
CA SER A 47 -3.78 4.37 -12.12
C SER A 47 -3.59 4.04 -10.62
N GLY A 48 -2.61 4.66 -9.94
CA GLY A 48 -2.38 4.44 -8.51
C GLY A 48 -1.49 3.24 -8.13
N LYS A 49 -0.95 2.48 -9.08
CA LYS A 49 -0.15 1.26 -8.80
C LYS A 49 1.04 1.50 -7.88
N SER A 50 1.87 2.48 -8.21
CA SER A 50 3.04 2.83 -7.40
C SER A 50 2.63 3.30 -6.01
N THR A 51 1.51 4.03 -5.92
CA THR A 51 0.94 4.44 -4.63
C THR A 51 0.53 3.24 -3.80
N LEU A 52 -0.20 2.27 -4.37
CA LEU A 52 -0.58 1.04 -3.67
C LEU A 52 0.65 0.27 -3.17
N LEU A 53 1.68 0.11 -4.02
CA LEU A 53 2.93 -0.54 -3.62
C LEU A 53 3.67 0.22 -2.51
N HIS A 54 3.65 1.55 -2.53
CA HIS A 54 4.25 2.37 -1.48
C HIS A 54 3.49 2.27 -0.15
N LEU A 55 2.16 2.14 -0.18
CA LEU A 55 1.36 1.93 1.03
C LEU A 55 1.63 0.55 1.63
N ILE A 56 1.67 -0.51 0.79
CA ILE A 56 2.01 -1.87 1.24
C ILE A 56 3.43 -1.91 1.82
N GLY A 57 4.37 -1.24 1.16
CA GLY A 57 5.76 -1.15 1.60
C GLY A 57 6.01 -0.19 2.76
N ALA A 58 4.98 0.38 3.39
CA ALA A 58 5.12 1.35 4.49
C ALA A 58 6.02 2.56 4.15
N ILE A 59 6.05 2.96 2.89
CA ILE A 59 6.77 4.15 2.40
C ILE A 59 5.86 5.37 2.51
N GLU A 60 4.57 5.18 2.23
CA GLU A 60 3.51 6.18 2.29
C GLU A 60 2.49 5.79 3.36
N ARG A 61 1.84 6.78 3.97
CA ARG A 61 0.78 6.55 4.96
C ARG A 61 -0.59 6.56 4.29
N ALA A 62 -1.43 5.58 4.62
CA ALA A 62 -2.82 5.54 4.15
C ALA A 62 -3.68 6.61 4.83
N ASP A 63 -4.72 7.07 4.13
CA ASP A 63 -5.71 7.99 4.71
C ASP A 63 -6.77 7.22 5.50
N ALA A 64 -7.12 6.01 5.03
CA ALA A 64 -8.00 5.06 5.71
C ALA A 64 -7.67 3.61 5.28
N GLY A 65 -8.25 2.64 5.98
CA GLY A 65 -8.00 1.21 5.78
C GLY A 65 -6.82 0.69 6.57
N ARG A 66 -6.39 -0.54 6.26
CA ARG A 66 -5.29 -1.24 6.94
C ARG A 66 -4.42 -2.04 5.97
N VAL A 67 -3.15 -2.16 6.33
CA VAL A 67 -2.19 -3.07 5.70
C VAL A 67 -1.54 -3.91 6.79
N LEU A 68 -1.59 -5.23 6.64
CA LEU A 68 -0.90 -6.19 7.48
C LEU A 68 0.13 -6.96 6.65
N VAL A 69 1.36 -7.03 7.15
CA VAL A 69 2.43 -7.85 6.57
C VAL A 69 2.84 -8.87 7.62
N ASP A 70 2.66 -10.16 7.32
CA ASP A 70 2.83 -11.27 8.29
C ASP A 70 2.11 -11.02 9.62
N GLY A 71 0.88 -10.50 9.52
CA GLY A 71 0.02 -10.18 10.66
C GLY A 71 0.44 -8.94 11.45
N GLN A 72 1.51 -8.24 11.06
CA GLN A 72 1.91 -6.97 11.67
C GLN A 72 1.24 -5.81 10.93
N ASP A 73 0.52 -4.95 11.65
CA ASP A 73 -0.07 -3.74 11.08
C ASP A 73 1.03 -2.72 10.75
N VAL A 74 1.18 -2.41 9.46
CA VAL A 74 2.17 -1.46 8.94
C VAL A 74 1.54 -0.16 8.45
N THR A 75 0.22 0.01 8.61
CA THR A 75 -0.56 1.12 8.03
C THR A 75 -0.06 2.50 8.44
N ALA A 76 0.41 2.63 9.68
CA ALA A 76 0.88 3.89 10.25
C ALA A 76 2.40 4.09 10.13
N LEU A 77 3.12 3.10 9.60
CA LEU A 77 4.56 3.21 9.36
C LEU A 77 4.74 4.08 8.12
N GLY A 78 5.04 5.37 8.34
CA GLY A 78 5.58 6.22 7.28
C GLY A 78 7.05 5.88 7.03
N ARG A 79 7.60 6.36 5.92
CA ARG A 79 9.03 6.23 5.58
C ARG A 79 9.89 6.44 6.83
N ARG A 80 10.51 5.36 7.31
CA ARG A 80 11.48 5.43 8.39
C ARG A 80 12.67 6.24 7.85
N THR A 81 12.82 7.48 8.29
CA THR A 81 14.01 8.25 8.01
C THR A 81 15.16 7.44 8.60
N ALA A 82 16.02 6.87 7.76
CA ALA A 82 17.30 6.38 8.24
C ALA A 82 17.96 7.59 8.90
N ALA A 83 18.14 7.52 10.22
CA ALA A 83 19.00 8.49 10.89
C ALA A 83 20.40 8.38 10.25
N PRO A 84 21.09 9.51 10.01
CA PRO A 84 22.40 9.55 9.37
C PRO A 84 23.45 8.75 10.14
#